data_AF-A0A820P0B6-F1
#
_entry.id   AF-A0A820P0B6-F1
#
_cell.length_a   1.000
_cell.length_b   1.000
_cell.length_c   1.000
_cell.angle_alpha   90.00
_cell.angle_beta   90.00
_cell.angle_gamma   90.00
#
_symmetry.space_group_name_H-M   'P 1'
#
loop_
_entity.id
_entity.type
_entity.pdbx_description
1 polymer ?
#
loop_
_entity_poly.entity_id
_entity_poly.type
_entity_poly.pdbx_seq_one_letter_code
_entity_poly.pdbx_strand_id
1 'polypeptide(L)'
;MIVDSFELAITTYALHVVNSPEKDKAFNMLINQQRTSSSGVYWSNIELPSNRAVFMSLNERLAPKYESELEAHAIASTSFALLTYIKRAKTSLGKPIVHWLQTRRNFIAGWCSSYDSFFALKSLVNYAIRYGDTIQQYNLRVNLSWSDDAY
;
A
#
# COMPACT_ATOMS: atom_id res chain seq x y z
N MET A 1 18.72 -7.18 -16.52
CA MET A 1 18.97 -7.03 -15.07
C MET A 1 17.60 -6.89 -14.41
N ILE A 2 17.16 -7.88 -13.64
CA ILE A 2 15.93 -7.75 -12.84
C ILE A 2 16.31 -6.85 -11.68
N VAL A 3 15.85 -5.60 -11.69
CA VAL A 3 16.09 -4.65 -10.61
C VAL A 3 15.09 -4.96 -9.50
N ASP A 4 15.58 -5.15 -8.28
CA ASP A 4 14.77 -5.37 -7.10
C ASP A 4 13.83 -4.17 -6.85
N SER A 5 12.56 -4.47 -6.57
CA SER A 5 11.52 -3.44 -6.43
C SER A 5 11.77 -2.51 -5.24
N PHE A 6 12.37 -3.03 -4.17
CA PHE A 6 12.69 -2.27 -2.98
C PHE A 6 13.87 -1.33 -3.25
N GLU A 7 14.94 -1.85 -3.86
CA GLU A 7 16.10 -1.07 -4.28
C GLU A 7 15.70 0.06 -5.23
N LEU A 8 14.84 -0.22 -6.21
CA LEU A 8 14.34 0.81 -7.12
C LEU A 8 13.52 1.87 -6.39
N ALA A 9 12.64 1.47 -5.48
CA ALA A 9 11.78 2.41 -4.75
C ALA A 9 12.58 3.33 -3.82
N ILE A 10 13.53 2.77 -3.05
CA ILE A 10 14.35 3.56 -2.11
C ILE A 10 15.31 4.48 -2.86
N THR A 11 15.95 4.02 -3.94
CA THR A 11 16.84 4.85 -4.77
C THR A 11 16.06 5.97 -5.44
N THR A 12 14.88 5.67 -6.01
CA THR A 12 14.01 6.68 -6.59
C THR A 12 13.64 7.75 -5.56
N TYR A 13 13.23 7.34 -4.35
CA TYR A 13 12.92 8.28 -3.28
C TYR A 13 14.13 9.15 -2.90
N ALA A 14 15.31 8.54 -2.73
CA ALA A 14 16.55 9.25 -2.41
C ALA A 14 16.91 10.30 -3.47
N LEU A 15 16.82 9.95 -4.76
CA LEU A 15 17.07 10.87 -5.87
C LEU A 15 16.11 12.07 -5.87
N HIS A 16 14.85 11.86 -5.47
CA HIS A 16 13.89 12.95 -5.30
C HIS A 16 14.20 13.83 -4.09
N VAL A 17 14.70 13.25 -3.00
CA VAL A 17 15.09 14.01 -1.80
C VAL A 17 16.26 14.93 -2.09
N VAL A 18 17.28 14.45 -2.82
CA VAL A 18 18.47 15.25 -3.18
C VAL A 18 18.27 16.10 -4.43
N ASN A 19 17.07 16.03 -5.05
CA ASN A 19 16.74 16.75 -6.27
C ASN A 19 17.72 16.48 -7.43
N SER A 20 18.12 15.23 -7.62
CA SER A 20 19.07 14.86 -8.69
C SER A 20 18.42 14.97 -10.09
N PRO A 21 19.22 15.19 -11.15
CA PRO A 21 18.71 15.23 -12.52
C PRO A 21 18.20 13.87 -13.01
N GLU A 22 18.64 12.75 -12.43
CA GLU A 22 18.21 11.40 -12.80
C GLU A 22 16.87 10.98 -12.16
N LYS A 23 16.30 11.80 -11.27
CA LYS A 23 15.07 11.46 -10.51
C LYS A 23 13.90 11.08 -11.41
N ASP A 24 13.76 11.73 -12.57
CA ASP A 24 12.67 11.48 -13.52
C ASP A 24 12.83 10.13 -14.22
N LYS A 25 14.08 9.78 -14.58
CA LYS A 25 14.40 8.47 -15.16
C LYS A 25 14.09 7.35 -14.16
N ALA A 26 14.52 7.50 -12.92
CA ALA A 26 14.23 6.52 -11.85
C ALA A 26 12.73 6.39 -11.59
N PHE A 27 11.99 7.50 -11.58
CA PHE A 27 10.53 7.48 -11.43
C PHE A 27 9.82 6.74 -12.55
N ASN A 28 10.25 6.92 -13.79
CA ASN A 28 9.67 6.19 -14.93
C ASN A 28 9.92 4.69 -14.82
N MET A 29 11.11 4.28 -14.37
CA MET A 29 11.40 2.88 -14.08
C MET A 29 10.49 2.34 -12.96
N LEU A 30 10.28 3.13 -11.91
CA LEU A 30 9.40 2.76 -10.79
C LEU A 30 7.96 2.54 -11.26
N ILE A 31 7.41 3.43 -12.09
CA ILE A 31 6.05 3.25 -12.63
C ILE A 31 5.95 1.99 -13.49
N ASN A 32 6.96 1.69 -14.29
CA ASN A 32 6.96 0.50 -15.15
C ASN A 32 6.98 -0.82 -14.36
N GLN A 33 7.42 -0.81 -13.10
CA GLN A 33 7.41 -1.98 -12.21
C GLN A 33 6.17 -2.07 -11.31
N GLN A 34 5.22 -1.14 -11.44
CA GLN A 34 4.02 -1.17 -10.60
C GLN A 34 3.16 -2.41 -10.89
N ARG A 35 2.63 -3.02 -9.84
CA ARG A 35 1.68 -4.12 -9.91
C ARG A 35 0.30 -3.62 -9.48
N THR A 36 -0.73 -4.07 -10.17
CA THR A 36 -2.13 -3.76 -9.85
C THR A 36 -2.81 -5.01 -9.32
N SER A 37 -3.54 -4.85 -8.21
CA SER A 37 -4.40 -5.85 -7.59
C SER A 37 -5.82 -5.27 -7.47
N SER A 38 -6.81 -6.12 -7.17
CA SER A 38 -8.17 -5.69 -6.84
C SER A 38 -8.20 -4.64 -5.71
N SER A 39 -7.22 -4.67 -4.82
CA SER A 39 -7.11 -3.77 -3.67
C SER A 39 -6.20 -2.55 -3.90
N GLY A 40 -5.75 -2.30 -5.14
CA GLY A 40 -4.95 -1.12 -5.49
C GLY A 40 -3.59 -1.43 -6.11
N VAL A 41 -2.63 -0.52 -5.95
CA VAL A 41 -1.34 -0.56 -6.63
C VAL A 41 -0.20 -0.77 -5.63
N TYR A 42 0.76 -1.61 -5.98
CA TYR A 42 1.88 -1.98 -5.12
C TYR A 42 3.15 -2.34 -5.89
N TRP A 43 4.26 -2.45 -5.17
CA TRP A 43 5.57 -2.83 -5.70
C TRP A 43 6.09 -4.05 -4.97
N SER A 44 6.47 -5.09 -5.72
CA SER A 44 7.00 -6.34 -5.19
C SER A 44 7.68 -7.13 -6.31
N ASN A 45 8.72 -7.89 -5.96
CA ASN A 45 9.37 -8.79 -6.90
C ASN A 45 8.46 -9.96 -7.29
N ILE A 46 7.72 -10.48 -6.32
CA ILE A 46 6.76 -11.56 -6.49
C ILE A 46 5.34 -11.03 -6.44
N GLU A 47 4.42 -11.73 -7.09
CA GLU A 47 2.99 -11.45 -6.93
C GLU A 47 2.53 -11.89 -5.55
N LEU A 48 1.87 -10.99 -4.82
CA LEU A 48 1.35 -11.29 -3.49
C LEU A 48 -0.09 -11.81 -3.60
N PRO A 49 -0.41 -12.94 -2.95
CA PRO A 49 -1.76 -13.49 -2.98
C PRO A 49 -2.74 -12.47 -2.39
N SER A 50 -3.87 -12.28 -3.09
CA SER A 50 -4.99 -11.50 -2.54
C SER A 50 -5.75 -12.36 -1.54
N ASN A 51 -6.43 -11.74 -0.57
CA ASN A 51 -7.25 -12.50 0.38
C ASN A 51 -8.32 -13.28 -0.38
N ARG A 52 -8.45 -14.58 -0.07
CA ARG A 52 -9.42 -15.46 -0.73
C ARG A 52 -10.84 -15.00 -0.39
N ALA A 53 -11.68 -14.84 -1.41
CA ALA A 53 -13.11 -14.70 -1.24
C ALA A 53 -13.71 -16.03 -0.78
N VAL A 54 -14.43 -16.02 0.34
CA VAL A 54 -15.14 -17.16 0.91
C VAL A 54 -16.63 -16.83 0.91
N PHE A 55 -17.40 -17.66 0.23
CA PHE A 55 -18.86 -17.60 0.23
C PHE A 55 -19.38 -18.51 1.34
N MET A 56 -19.57 -17.96 2.54
CA MET A 56 -20.26 -18.65 3.65
C MET A 56 -21.79 -18.47 3.60
N SER A 57 -22.29 -17.51 2.80
CA SER A 57 -23.71 -17.22 2.58
C SER A 57 -23.87 -16.45 1.24
N LEU A 58 -25.02 -15.79 0.99
CA LEU A 58 -25.28 -14.93 -0.18
C LEU A 58 -24.32 -13.73 -0.29
N ASN A 59 -23.54 -13.44 0.75
CA ASN A 59 -22.57 -12.35 0.78
C ASN A 59 -21.13 -12.87 0.73
N GLU A 60 -20.31 -12.27 -0.12
CA GLU A 60 -18.86 -12.52 -0.19
C GLU A 60 -18.17 -12.01 1.09
N ARG A 61 -17.38 -12.88 1.73
CA ARG A 61 -16.53 -12.51 2.87
C ARG A 61 -15.07 -12.75 2.51
N LEU A 62 -14.18 -11.86 2.90
CA LEU A 62 -12.75 -12.09 2.74
C LEU A 62 -12.24 -13.03 3.83
N ALA A 63 -11.50 -14.06 3.44
CA ALA A 63 -10.75 -14.90 4.35
C ALA A 63 -9.71 -14.09 5.14
N PRO A 64 -9.26 -14.59 6.29
CA PRO A 64 -8.08 -14.09 6.96
C PRO A 64 -6.92 -13.97 5.98
N LYS A 65 -6.15 -12.89 6.13
CA LYS A 65 -4.96 -12.63 5.34
C LYS A 65 -3.95 -13.77 5.56
N TYR A 66 -3.47 -14.36 4.48
CA TYR A 66 -2.36 -15.32 4.52
C TYR A 66 -1.04 -14.55 4.53
N GLU A 67 -0.15 -14.88 5.47
CA GLU A 67 1.20 -14.30 5.49
C GLU A 67 2.00 -14.83 4.30
N SER A 68 2.48 -13.92 3.44
CA SER A 68 3.26 -14.28 2.27
C SER A 68 4.74 -14.05 2.54
N GLU A 69 5.59 -14.86 1.92
CA GLU A 69 7.01 -14.57 1.81
C GLU A 69 7.21 -13.19 1.17
N LEU A 70 8.19 -12.43 1.66
CA LEU A 70 8.56 -11.08 1.18
C LEU A 70 7.50 -9.98 1.35
N GLU A 71 6.44 -10.19 2.13
CA GLU A 71 5.42 -9.16 2.32
C GLU A 71 6.00 -7.86 2.90
N ALA A 72 6.87 -7.96 3.91
CA ALA A 72 7.56 -6.80 4.49
C ALA A 72 8.33 -5.98 3.43
N HIS A 73 8.98 -6.65 2.47
CA HIS A 73 9.71 -5.98 1.39
C HIS A 73 8.75 -5.25 0.46
N ALA A 74 7.62 -5.86 0.11
CA ALA A 74 6.60 -5.24 -0.73
C ALA A 74 5.97 -4.02 -0.06
N ILE A 75 5.67 -4.11 1.23
CA ILE A 75 5.12 -2.99 2.02
C ILE A 75 6.12 -1.84 2.07
N ALA A 76 7.40 -2.13 2.36
CA ALA A 76 8.43 -1.10 2.39
C ALA A 76 8.63 -0.44 1.01
N SER A 77 8.70 -1.24 -0.06
CA SER A 77 8.81 -0.75 -1.45
C SER A 77 7.65 0.18 -1.81
N THR A 78 6.44 -0.26 -1.52
CA THR A 78 5.20 0.48 -1.80
C THR A 78 5.12 1.77 -0.97
N SER A 79 5.65 1.75 0.24
CA SER A 79 5.74 2.94 1.11
C SER A 79 6.71 3.99 0.55
N PHE A 80 7.87 3.57 0.06
CA PHE A 80 8.82 4.48 -0.61
C PHE A 80 8.27 5.00 -1.94
N ALA A 81 7.53 4.18 -2.69
CA ALA A 81 6.81 4.64 -3.87
C ALA A 81 5.82 5.75 -3.48
N LEU A 82 4.96 5.54 -2.47
CA LEU A 82 4.02 6.56 -2.01
C LEU A 82 4.72 7.86 -1.58
N LEU A 83 5.82 7.77 -0.84
CA LEU A 83 6.63 8.94 -0.46
C LEU A 83 7.17 9.70 -1.69
N THR A 84 7.56 8.97 -2.74
CA THR A 84 8.01 9.56 -4.00
C THR A 84 6.87 10.29 -4.72
N TYR A 85 5.68 9.70 -4.77
CA TYR A 85 4.48 10.34 -5.32
C TYR A 85 4.15 11.64 -4.58
N ILE A 86 4.26 11.65 -3.25
CA ILE A 86 4.07 12.85 -2.42
C ILE A 86 5.13 13.91 -2.75
N LYS A 87 6.40 13.53 -2.88
CA LYS A 87 7.50 14.45 -3.23
C LYS A 87 7.33 15.10 -4.61
N ARG A 88 6.70 14.41 -5.56
CA ARG A 88 6.38 14.93 -6.90
C ARG A 88 5.08 15.74 -6.96
N ALA A 89 4.42 16.00 -5.82
CA ALA A 89 3.09 16.61 -5.76
C ALA A 89 2.01 15.85 -6.58
N LYS A 90 2.21 14.54 -6.81
CA LYS A 90 1.26 13.65 -7.48
C LYS A 90 0.39 12.89 -6.48
N THR A 91 0.03 13.55 -5.37
CA THR A 91 -0.69 12.93 -4.25
C THR A 91 -2.06 12.39 -4.65
N SER A 92 -2.76 12.98 -5.63
CA SER A 92 -4.03 12.48 -6.14
C SER A 92 -3.95 11.05 -6.69
N LEU A 93 -2.81 10.69 -7.29
CA LEU A 93 -2.56 9.35 -7.84
C LEU A 93 -2.13 8.34 -6.78
N GLY A 94 -1.91 8.78 -5.53
CA GLY A 94 -1.51 7.91 -4.43
C GLY A 94 -2.65 7.12 -3.79
N LYS A 95 -3.92 7.43 -4.10
CA LYS A 95 -5.08 6.78 -3.49
C LYS A 95 -5.09 5.24 -3.65
N PRO A 96 -4.81 4.66 -4.84
CA PRO A 96 -4.72 3.20 -5.00
C PRO A 96 -3.59 2.58 -4.19
N ILE A 97 -2.49 3.31 -3.99
CA ILE A 97 -1.34 2.84 -3.21
C ILE A 97 -1.70 2.80 -1.72
N VAL A 98 -2.35 3.86 -1.23
CA VAL A 98 -2.85 3.96 0.14
C VAL A 98 -3.89 2.88 0.41
N HIS A 99 -4.81 2.65 -0.52
CA HIS A 99 -5.81 1.61 -0.38
C HIS A 99 -5.16 0.23 -0.20
N TRP A 100 -4.17 -0.10 -1.04
CA TRP A 100 -3.44 -1.36 -0.93
C TRP A 100 -2.67 -1.50 0.38
N LEU A 101 -1.99 -0.45 0.84
CA LEU A 101 -1.29 -0.48 2.14
C LEU A 101 -2.26 -0.77 3.29
N GLN A 102 -3.45 -0.17 3.28
CA GLN A 102 -4.45 -0.37 4.33
C GLN A 102 -5.07 -1.77 4.30
N THR A 103 -5.26 -2.37 3.12
CA THR A 103 -5.75 -3.76 3.03
C THR A 103 -4.73 -4.79 3.54
N ARG A 104 -3.44 -4.43 3.55
CA ARG A 104 -2.37 -5.28 4.09
C ARG A 104 -2.09 -5.09 5.58
N ARG A 105 -2.78 -4.18 6.25
CA ARG A 105 -2.56 -3.89 7.68
C ARG A 105 -3.01 -5.06 8.56
N ASN A 106 -2.25 -5.33 9.63
CA ASN A 106 -2.58 -6.38 10.60
C ASN A 106 -3.69 -5.94 11.56
N PHE A 107 -4.38 -6.90 12.19
CA PHE A 107 -5.56 -6.62 13.04
C PHE A 107 -5.25 -5.77 14.27
N ILE A 108 -4.10 -5.99 14.91
CA ILE A 108 -3.71 -5.27 16.15
C ILE A 108 -3.12 -3.91 15.79
N ALA A 109 -2.00 -3.93 15.06
CA ALA A 109 -1.28 -2.74 14.60
C ALA A 109 -0.19 -3.14 13.61
N GLY A 110 0.26 -2.18 12.81
CA GLY A 110 1.41 -2.36 11.93
C GLY A 110 1.17 -3.34 10.79
N TRP A 111 2.29 -3.86 10.29
CA TRP A 111 2.39 -4.83 9.20
C TRP A 111 3.32 -5.98 9.62
N CYS A 112 4.13 -6.53 8.70
CA CYS A 112 4.85 -7.79 8.87
C CYS A 112 6.08 -7.64 9.79
N SER A 113 6.77 -6.50 9.76
CA SER A 113 7.95 -6.22 10.59
C SER A 113 7.93 -4.78 11.12
N SER A 114 8.90 -4.43 11.97
CA SER A 114 9.03 -3.07 12.50
C SER A 114 9.50 -2.07 11.44
N TYR A 115 10.36 -2.52 10.52
CA TYR A 115 10.96 -1.67 9.48
C TYR A 115 9.91 -1.19 8.46
N ASP A 116 9.18 -2.12 7.87
CA ASP A 116 8.06 -1.83 6.95
C ASP A 116 6.95 -1.07 7.66
N SER A 117 6.61 -1.43 8.90
CA SER A 117 5.60 -0.69 9.67
C SER A 117 5.95 0.79 9.85
N PHE A 118 7.22 1.10 10.14
CA PHE A 118 7.69 2.48 10.28
C PHE A 118 7.52 3.27 8.97
N PHE A 119 7.98 2.72 7.84
CA PHE A 119 7.89 3.42 6.55
C PHE A 119 6.46 3.50 6.02
N ALA A 120 5.65 2.45 6.20
CA ALA A 120 4.23 2.44 5.86
C ALA A 120 3.51 3.55 6.62
N LEU A 121 3.66 3.61 7.95
CA LEU A 121 3.04 4.65 8.76
C LEU A 121 3.51 6.05 8.33
N LYS A 122 4.82 6.24 8.15
CA LYS A 122 5.38 7.51 7.69
C LYS A 122 4.76 7.95 6.36
N SER A 123 4.65 7.04 5.39
CA SER A 123 4.08 7.33 4.07
C SER A 123 2.60 7.70 4.15
N LEU A 124 1.82 6.96 4.93
CA LEU A 124 0.38 7.20 5.13
C LEU A 124 0.10 8.51 5.86
N VAL A 125 0.87 8.84 6.89
CA VAL A 125 0.75 10.12 7.61
C VAL A 125 1.09 11.29 6.69
N ASN A 126 2.17 11.20 5.92
CA ASN A 126 2.52 12.24 4.95
C ASN A 126 1.46 12.40 3.86
N TYR A 127 0.84 11.29 3.44
CA TYR A 127 -0.29 11.34 2.51
C TYR A 127 -1.49 12.05 3.13
N ALA A 128 -1.86 11.67 4.36
CA ALA A 128 -2.98 12.27 5.09
C ALA A 128 -2.79 13.77 5.33
N ILE A 129 -1.58 14.22 5.68
CA ILE A 129 -1.28 15.66 5.83
C ILE A 129 -1.47 16.42 4.51
N ARG A 130 -1.17 15.79 3.37
CA ARG A 130 -1.21 16.45 2.05
C ARG A 130 -2.57 16.38 1.36
N TYR A 131 -3.38 15.37 1.68
CA TYR A 131 -4.64 15.09 1.00
C TYR A 131 -5.86 15.12 1.94
N GLY A 132 -5.65 15.07 3.25
CA GLY A 132 -6.72 14.97 4.26
C GLY A 132 -7.72 16.12 4.20
N ASP A 133 -7.24 17.34 3.95
CA ASP A 133 -8.07 18.55 3.89
C ASP A 133 -9.07 18.53 2.71
N THR A 134 -8.87 17.65 1.73
CA THR A 134 -9.81 17.50 0.60
C THR A 134 -11.09 16.76 0.99
N ILE A 135 -11.08 16.00 2.10
CA ILE A 135 -12.22 15.20 2.53
C ILE A 135 -12.89 15.89 3.71
N GLN A 136 -13.93 16.66 3.42
CA GLN A 136 -14.59 17.52 4.41
C GLN A 136 -15.70 16.84 5.20
N GLN A 137 -16.25 15.72 4.69
CA GLN A 137 -17.34 15.00 5.35
C GLN A 137 -17.21 13.50 5.15
N TYR A 138 -17.36 12.77 6.25
CA TYR A 138 -17.53 11.32 6.26
C TYR A 138 -18.90 11.00 6.86
N ASN A 139 -19.80 10.42 6.06
CA ASN A 139 -21.10 9.93 6.54
C ASN A 139 -21.10 8.40 6.48
N LEU A 140 -20.44 7.77 7.45
CA LEU A 140 -20.37 6.32 7.55
C LEU A 140 -21.41 5.83 8.56
N ARG A 141 -22.39 5.06 8.10
CA ARG A 141 -23.32 4.32 8.96
C ARG A 141 -22.95 2.84 8.94
N VAL A 142 -22.52 2.32 10.08
CA VAL A 142 -22.15 0.91 10.24
C VAL A 142 -23.24 0.23 11.07
N ASN A 143 -23.86 -0.82 10.51
CA ASN A 143 -24.79 -1.68 11.24
C ASN A 143 -24.10 -3.04 11.46
N LEU A 144 -24.04 -3.48 12.71
CA LEU A 144 -23.43 -4.74 13.10
C LEU A 144 -24.54 -5.68 13.55
N SER A 145 -24.68 -6.81 12.85
CA SER A 145 -25.58 -7.90 13.23
C SER A 145 -24.77 -9.18 13.43
N TRP A 146 -25.10 -9.95 14.46
CA TRP A 146 -24.58 -11.30 14.65
C TRP A 146 -25.66 -12.33 14.36
N SER A 147 -25.26 -13.53 13.96
CA SER A 147 -26.13 -14.71 13.83
C SER A 147 -25.54 -15.82 14.70
N ASP A 148 -26.34 -16.39 15.60
CA ASP A 148 -25.91 -17.45 16.52
C ASP A 148 -25.85 -18.85 15.85
N ASP A 149 -26.08 -18.93 14.54
CA ASP A 149 -26.17 -20.19 13.77
C ASP A 149 -24.80 -20.80 13.42
N ALA A 150 -23.98 -21.08 14.44
CA ALA A 150 -22.74 -21.82 14.30
C ALA A 150 -22.62 -22.92 15.38
N TYR A 151 -23.43 -23.98 15.21
CA TYR A 151 -23.15 -25.33 15.69
C TYR A 151 -23.47 -26.34 14.60
#